data_AF-A0A6A5XZ03-F1
#
_entry.id   AF-A0A6A5XZ03-F1
#
_cell.length_a   1.000
_cell.length_b   1.000
_cell.length_c   1.000
_cell.angle_alpha   90.00
_cell.angle_beta   90.00
_cell.angle_gamma   90.00
#
_symmetry.space_group_name_H-M   'P 1'
#
loop_
_entity.id
_entity.type
_entity.pdbx_description
1 polymer ?
#
loop_
_entity_poly.entity_id
_entity_poly.type
_entity_poly.pdbx_seq_one_letter_code
_entity_poly.pdbx_strand_id
1 'polypeptide(L)'
;MSFLELEGLHAFVTGATGGIGSAIVEELLASGCKVTAHDLRPSALPSQPNLYVLQGDMSDESSISKSFSDAVAHFGPINVLAANAGITDESNAYPIWSTPLDLWERTYAVNVRGTFLTIKHFLQSVDSAQQRDSGRELKNVSIVVTGSETGVFGQAGHVEYASGKAGLQYGLVKTVKNEIVRLNSRARINAVAPGWVDTPLIEGRLDDPKEMWREAQATVPLRKIAKPTDVARAAAFLASHRAAGHISGQCISVDGGMEGRIVWSEEEIHKTANTESKTQMKSTEGSSSAIPQSLVLPTKSLPKIKVLISVDFDAVSGWLGTGAHPDNNLADYSTGFFAGHVGVPRLLKLFKRIGIQEKVTWFVPMHSAESFPEEFKGIMDSGAEIGLHGYAHEGAPQLTLEQEVEVLTHCIELCTKLTGRKPTGYRAPLYQLRESTIALLEKHSFLYDSSLSHHDSRPYYLPNIPPIKAPDYVPSTSALDWMHPVPKPAPPTPSTLVEIPGNWYVEDMTPLQYYPNTPNSQGYVDVRTIEQMWKDKFEWIRGERDELGEGDTMVFPLVLHPDTSGMAHVIGMVERMLKWFKGWGEDEVEFCTFEEVAREWKGKNPVEG
;
A
#
# COMPACT_ATOMS: atom_id res chain seq x y z
N MET A 1 -13.22 -19.92 32.95
CA MET A 1 -12.73 -20.21 31.58
C MET A 1 -11.84 -19.06 31.18
N SER A 2 -10.66 -19.36 30.64
CA SER A 2 -9.74 -18.39 30.05
C SER A 2 -10.37 -17.71 28.85
N PHE A 3 -9.80 -16.57 28.44
CA PHE A 3 -10.24 -15.86 27.24
C PHE A 3 -10.16 -16.73 25.98
N LEU A 4 -9.19 -17.65 25.89
CA LEU A 4 -8.98 -18.47 24.69
C LEU A 4 -9.89 -19.70 24.62
N GLU A 5 -10.50 -20.14 25.74
CA GLU A 5 -11.36 -21.35 25.79
C GLU A 5 -10.71 -22.59 25.15
N LEU A 6 -9.43 -22.81 25.45
CA LEU A 6 -8.65 -23.96 24.98
C LEU A 6 -8.57 -25.09 26.02
N GLU A 7 -9.08 -24.86 27.24
CA GLU A 7 -8.97 -25.80 28.35
C GLU A 7 -9.54 -27.18 28.02
N GLY A 8 -8.77 -28.22 28.32
CA GLY A 8 -9.16 -29.61 28.13
C GLY A 8 -9.16 -30.08 26.67
N LEU A 9 -8.94 -29.18 25.70
CA LEU A 9 -8.75 -29.57 24.30
C LEU A 9 -7.42 -30.30 24.12
N HIS A 10 -7.40 -31.21 23.16
CA HIS A 10 -6.19 -31.94 22.81
C HIS A 10 -5.49 -31.24 21.63
N ALA A 11 -4.24 -30.83 21.85
CA ALA A 11 -3.38 -30.23 20.84
C ALA A 11 -2.23 -31.16 20.46
N PHE A 12 -1.90 -31.21 19.17
CA PHE A 12 -0.73 -31.92 18.65
C PHE A 12 0.27 -30.89 18.09
N VAL A 13 1.52 -30.94 18.54
CA VAL A 13 2.56 -29.96 18.16
C VAL A 13 3.74 -30.71 17.53
N THR A 14 4.10 -30.38 16.29
CA THR A 14 5.32 -30.91 15.66
C THR A 14 6.52 -30.01 15.89
N GLY A 15 7.72 -30.60 15.97
CA GLY A 15 8.94 -29.84 16.24
C GLY A 15 8.97 -29.33 17.68
N ALA A 16 8.31 -30.06 18.59
CA ALA A 16 8.04 -29.67 19.96
C ALA A 16 9.30 -29.48 20.83
N THR A 17 10.45 -29.95 20.38
CA THR A 17 11.75 -29.74 21.06
C THR A 17 12.54 -28.57 20.49
N GLY A 18 12.08 -27.96 19.39
CA GLY A 18 12.67 -26.75 18.81
C GLY A 18 12.26 -25.49 19.56
N GLY A 19 12.95 -24.36 19.32
CA GLY A 19 12.74 -23.13 20.09
C GLY A 19 11.29 -22.62 20.08
N ILE A 20 10.67 -22.50 18.90
CA ILE A 20 9.25 -22.10 18.78
C ILE A 20 8.32 -23.22 19.27
N GLY A 21 8.63 -24.47 18.96
CA GLY A 21 7.76 -25.60 19.27
C GLY A 21 7.62 -25.84 20.78
N SER A 22 8.70 -25.72 21.55
CA SER A 22 8.66 -25.82 23.00
C SER A 22 7.82 -24.69 23.62
N ALA A 23 7.96 -23.47 23.12
CA ALA A 23 7.15 -22.33 23.55
C ALA A 23 5.65 -22.52 23.23
N ILE A 24 5.31 -23.10 22.06
CA ILE A 24 3.92 -23.46 21.73
C ILE A 24 3.38 -24.51 22.70
N VAL A 25 4.18 -25.53 23.03
CA VAL A 25 3.80 -26.56 24.00
C VAL A 25 3.52 -25.91 25.36
N GLU A 26 4.43 -25.09 25.86
CA GLU A 26 4.28 -24.38 27.14
C GLU A 26 3.03 -23.48 27.17
N GLU A 27 2.80 -22.69 26.12
CA GLU A 27 1.63 -21.79 26.04
C GLU A 27 0.30 -22.55 26.01
N LEU A 28 0.23 -23.67 25.27
CA LEU A 28 -0.97 -24.51 25.21
C LEU A 28 -1.22 -25.26 26.54
N LEU A 29 -0.17 -25.75 27.19
CA LEU A 29 -0.28 -26.36 28.52
C LEU A 29 -0.73 -25.34 29.57
N ALA A 30 -0.18 -24.12 29.53
CA ALA A 30 -0.60 -23.01 30.39
C ALA A 30 -2.06 -22.60 30.14
N SER A 31 -2.53 -22.76 28.90
CA SER A 31 -3.94 -22.60 28.52
C SER A 31 -4.84 -23.77 28.92
N GLY A 32 -4.31 -24.78 29.63
CA GLY A 32 -5.05 -25.93 30.12
C GLY A 32 -5.30 -27.02 29.09
N CYS A 33 -4.62 -27.00 27.93
CA CYS A 33 -4.71 -28.07 26.95
C CYS A 33 -4.07 -29.37 27.47
N LYS A 34 -4.49 -30.48 26.86
CA LYS A 34 -3.70 -31.71 26.78
C LYS A 34 -2.84 -31.62 25.53
N VAL A 35 -1.54 -31.80 25.64
CA VAL A 35 -0.61 -31.59 24.52
C VAL A 35 0.12 -32.88 24.20
N THR A 36 0.04 -33.31 22.95
CA THR A 36 0.97 -34.29 22.39
C THR A 36 2.12 -33.54 21.70
N ALA A 37 3.32 -33.64 22.28
CA ALA A 37 4.55 -33.06 21.77
C ALA A 37 5.28 -34.09 20.89
N HIS A 38 5.36 -33.81 19.59
CA HIS A 38 5.97 -34.69 18.60
C HIS A 38 7.26 -34.09 18.03
N ASP A 39 8.33 -34.87 17.99
CA ASP A 39 9.60 -34.46 17.39
C ASP A 39 10.42 -35.66 16.90
N LEU A 40 11.36 -35.42 15.98
CA LEU A 40 12.35 -36.42 15.57
C LEU A 40 13.36 -36.68 16.70
N ARG A 41 13.68 -35.62 17.45
CA ARG A 41 14.63 -35.67 18.57
C ARG A 41 13.94 -36.15 19.85
N PRO A 42 14.67 -36.83 20.75
CA PRO A 42 14.15 -37.14 22.07
C PRO A 42 13.84 -35.83 22.82
N SER A 43 12.67 -35.76 23.45
CA SER A 43 12.26 -34.58 24.20
C SER A 43 12.83 -34.57 25.61
N ALA A 44 13.29 -33.40 26.05
CA ALA A 44 13.65 -33.12 27.44
C ALA A 44 12.53 -32.38 28.20
N LEU A 45 11.34 -32.25 27.62
CA LEU A 45 10.21 -31.56 28.26
C LEU A 45 9.82 -32.29 29.57
N PRO A 46 9.56 -31.55 30.66
CA PRO A 46 9.26 -32.15 31.95
C PRO A 46 7.94 -32.91 31.89
N SER A 47 7.95 -34.15 32.42
CA SER A 47 6.74 -34.99 32.45
C SER A 47 5.66 -34.35 33.32
N GLN A 48 4.43 -34.34 32.81
CA GLN A 48 3.25 -33.84 33.52
C GLN A 48 1.97 -34.47 32.94
N PRO A 49 0.86 -34.50 33.70
CA PRO A 49 -0.33 -35.29 33.34
C PRO A 49 -1.00 -34.90 32.01
N ASN A 50 -0.85 -33.65 31.59
CA ASN A 50 -1.42 -33.11 30.36
C ASN A 50 -0.40 -33.02 29.22
N LEU A 51 0.76 -33.67 29.32
CA LEU A 51 1.78 -33.73 28.27
C LEU A 51 2.10 -35.18 27.91
N TYR A 52 1.97 -35.51 26.62
CA TYR A 52 2.40 -36.78 26.05
C TYR A 52 3.49 -36.54 25.02
N VAL A 53 4.64 -37.17 25.18
CA VAL A 53 5.78 -37.00 24.28
C VAL A 53 5.84 -38.17 23.32
N LEU A 54 5.94 -37.89 22.02
CA LEU A 54 6.13 -38.85 20.95
C LEU A 54 7.39 -38.52 20.16
N GLN A 55 8.22 -39.54 19.93
CA GLN A 55 9.33 -39.44 19.00
C GLN A 55 8.92 -40.06 17.66
N GLY A 56 9.11 -39.33 16.56
CA GLY A 56 8.76 -39.81 15.22
C GLY A 56 9.24 -38.89 14.12
N ASP A 57 9.31 -39.42 12.91
CA ASP A 57 9.70 -38.67 11.71
C ASP A 57 8.44 -38.27 10.94
N MET A 58 8.16 -36.96 10.88
CA MET A 58 6.98 -36.47 10.17
C MET A 58 7.11 -36.53 8.65
N SER A 59 8.32 -36.69 8.11
CA SER A 59 8.55 -36.88 6.68
C SER A 59 8.23 -38.31 6.23
N ASP A 60 8.13 -39.25 7.17
CA ASP A 60 7.67 -40.62 6.95
C ASP A 60 6.18 -40.79 7.27
N GLU A 61 5.40 -41.19 6.27
CA GLU A 61 3.95 -41.31 6.39
C GLU A 61 3.52 -42.38 7.40
N SER A 62 4.26 -43.49 7.49
CA SER A 62 3.94 -44.56 8.43
C SER A 62 4.18 -44.14 9.88
N SER A 63 5.26 -43.39 10.12
CA SER A 63 5.63 -42.85 11.42
C SER A 63 4.59 -41.83 11.89
N ILE A 64 4.26 -40.82 11.08
CA ILE A 64 3.31 -39.79 11.50
C ILE A 64 1.88 -40.35 11.67
N SER A 65 1.45 -41.28 10.81
CA SER A 65 0.16 -41.98 10.95
C SER A 65 0.06 -42.73 12.28
N LYS A 66 1.13 -43.44 12.68
CA LYS A 66 1.22 -44.09 13.98
C LYS A 66 1.20 -43.06 15.12
N SER A 67 1.95 -41.96 15.02
CA SER A 67 1.97 -40.90 16.04
C SER A 67 0.58 -40.32 16.30
N PHE A 68 -0.22 -40.09 15.25
CA PHE A 68 -1.61 -39.64 15.41
C PHE A 68 -2.49 -40.69 16.09
N SER A 69 -2.30 -41.97 15.77
CA SER A 69 -3.02 -43.07 16.41
C SER A 69 -2.70 -43.16 17.91
N ASP A 70 -1.42 -43.08 18.27
CA ASP A 70 -0.95 -43.13 19.65
C ASP A 70 -1.43 -41.90 20.46
N ALA A 71 -1.40 -40.70 19.85
CA ALA A 71 -1.93 -39.49 20.46
C ALA A 71 -3.43 -39.60 20.77
N VAL A 72 -4.22 -40.07 19.80
CA VAL A 72 -5.67 -40.26 19.96
C VAL A 72 -5.97 -41.31 21.03
N ALA A 73 -5.20 -42.40 21.09
CA ALA A 73 -5.34 -43.41 22.12
C ALA A 73 -5.05 -42.86 23.52
N HIS A 74 -4.13 -41.90 23.65
CA HIS A 74 -3.72 -41.35 24.93
C HIS A 74 -4.69 -40.29 25.48
N PHE A 75 -5.04 -39.26 24.69
CA PHE A 75 -5.85 -38.13 25.17
C PHE A 75 -7.23 -38.01 24.52
N GLY A 76 -7.53 -38.82 23.50
CA GLY A 76 -8.76 -38.74 22.71
C GLY A 76 -8.63 -37.87 21.46
N PRO A 77 -9.76 -37.48 20.84
CA PRO A 77 -9.78 -36.70 19.59
C PRO A 77 -8.92 -35.44 19.67
N ILE A 78 -8.16 -35.14 18.62
CA ILE A 78 -7.30 -33.96 18.54
C ILE A 78 -8.10 -32.79 17.99
N ASN A 79 -8.07 -31.65 18.68
CA ASN A 79 -8.78 -30.43 18.30
C ASN A 79 -7.85 -29.44 17.59
N VAL A 80 -6.62 -29.30 18.09
CA VAL A 80 -5.67 -28.29 17.61
C VAL A 80 -4.44 -28.96 17.03
N LEU A 81 -4.03 -28.55 15.83
CA LEU A 81 -2.74 -28.92 15.24
C LEU A 81 -1.85 -27.67 15.14
N ALA A 82 -0.68 -27.70 15.77
CA ALA A 82 0.40 -26.76 15.49
C ALA A 82 1.46 -27.47 14.64
N ALA A 83 1.37 -27.30 13.32
CA ALA A 83 2.32 -27.84 12.35
C ALA A 83 3.52 -26.88 12.25
N ASN A 84 4.46 -27.04 13.18
CA ASN A 84 5.53 -26.09 13.43
C ASN A 84 6.92 -26.54 12.94
N ALA A 85 7.17 -27.85 12.93
CA ALA A 85 8.48 -28.38 12.56
C ALA A 85 8.97 -27.88 11.19
N GLY A 86 10.28 -27.59 11.13
CA GLY A 86 10.98 -27.27 9.91
C GLY A 86 12.49 -27.21 10.13
N ILE A 87 13.23 -27.30 9.04
CA ILE A 87 14.68 -27.22 8.99
C ILE A 87 15.12 -26.26 7.88
N THR A 88 16.34 -25.75 8.01
CA THR A 88 17.09 -24.94 7.05
C THR A 88 18.57 -25.09 7.40
N ASP A 89 19.47 -24.78 6.47
CA ASP A 89 20.91 -24.71 6.74
C ASP A 89 21.30 -23.24 6.98
N GLU A 90 21.28 -22.79 8.23
CA GLU A 90 21.72 -21.43 8.59
C GLU A 90 23.25 -21.27 8.60
N SER A 91 24.01 -22.37 8.49
CA SER A 91 25.47 -22.33 8.51
C SER A 91 26.07 -21.95 7.15
N ASN A 92 25.30 -22.06 6.08
CA ASN A 92 25.73 -21.77 4.72
C ASN A 92 24.69 -20.92 3.98
N ALA A 93 25.15 -20.07 3.07
CA ALA A 93 24.28 -19.32 2.17
C ALA A 93 24.64 -19.66 0.71
N TYR A 94 23.84 -20.54 0.09
CA TYR A 94 24.08 -20.97 -1.29
C TYR A 94 23.25 -20.13 -2.27
N PRO A 95 23.87 -19.45 -3.26
CA PRO A 95 23.09 -18.94 -4.38
C PRO A 95 22.45 -20.13 -5.12
N ILE A 96 21.28 -19.94 -5.74
CA ILE A 96 20.47 -21.03 -6.29
C ILE A 96 21.23 -21.96 -7.25
N TRP A 97 22.17 -21.43 -8.03
CA TRP A 97 23.00 -22.20 -8.98
C TRP A 97 24.08 -23.06 -8.31
N SER A 98 24.19 -23.03 -6.97
CA SER A 98 25.14 -23.80 -6.19
C SER A 98 24.50 -24.49 -4.98
N THR A 99 23.17 -24.42 -4.82
CA THR A 99 22.44 -25.11 -3.76
C THR A 99 22.57 -26.64 -3.95
N PRO A 100 23.10 -27.38 -2.96
CA PRO A 100 23.18 -28.83 -3.04
C PRO A 100 21.78 -29.46 -3.16
N LEU A 101 21.63 -30.43 -4.07
CA LEU A 101 20.34 -31.08 -4.31
C LEU A 101 19.84 -31.86 -3.09
N ASP A 102 20.74 -32.51 -2.36
CA ASP A 102 20.42 -33.26 -1.14
C ASP A 102 19.90 -32.33 -0.02
N LEU A 103 20.45 -31.11 0.09
CA LEU A 103 19.92 -30.08 0.99
C LEU A 103 18.49 -29.69 0.58
N TRP A 104 18.28 -29.42 -0.71
CA TRP A 104 16.95 -29.08 -1.24
C TRP A 104 15.92 -30.17 -0.94
N GLU A 105 16.23 -31.42 -1.32
CA GLU A 105 15.34 -32.57 -1.14
C GLU A 105 15.02 -32.82 0.32
N ARG A 106 16.01 -32.78 1.20
CA ARG A 106 15.83 -32.96 2.64
C ARG A 106 14.96 -31.86 3.24
N THR A 107 15.20 -30.59 2.90
CA THR A 107 14.40 -29.47 3.40
C THR A 107 12.96 -29.56 2.92
N TYR A 108 12.71 -29.91 1.65
CA TYR A 108 11.35 -30.12 1.14
C TYR A 108 10.66 -31.34 1.74
N ALA A 109 11.39 -32.44 1.97
CA ALA A 109 10.86 -33.65 2.58
C ALA A 109 10.33 -33.38 3.99
N VAL A 110 11.07 -32.61 4.79
CA VAL A 110 10.65 -32.24 6.16
C VAL A 110 9.61 -31.13 6.13
N ASN A 111 9.92 -29.99 5.53
CA ASN A 111 9.10 -28.78 5.66
C ASN A 111 7.79 -28.89 4.89
N VAL A 112 7.84 -29.32 3.62
CA VAL A 112 6.66 -29.30 2.74
C VAL A 112 5.90 -30.63 2.84
N ARG A 113 6.56 -31.75 2.52
CA ARG A 113 5.92 -33.07 2.57
C ARG A 113 5.51 -33.43 4.00
N GLY A 114 6.38 -33.22 4.98
CA GLY A 114 6.04 -33.52 6.38
C GLY A 114 4.84 -32.71 6.90
N THR A 115 4.76 -31.41 6.57
CA THR A 115 3.59 -30.58 6.96
C THR A 115 2.31 -31.08 6.29
N PHE A 116 2.37 -31.41 5.00
CA PHE A 116 1.25 -32.03 4.29
C PHE A 116 0.79 -33.32 4.98
N LEU A 117 1.70 -34.25 5.27
CA LEU A 117 1.37 -35.54 5.90
C LEU A 117 0.76 -35.32 7.29
N THR A 118 1.30 -34.38 8.06
CA THR A 118 0.79 -34.04 9.39
C THR A 118 -0.64 -33.51 9.32
N ILE A 119 -0.94 -32.59 8.39
CA ILE A 119 -2.29 -32.05 8.19
C ILE A 119 -3.25 -33.16 7.71
N LYS A 120 -2.82 -33.99 6.76
CA LYS A 120 -3.60 -35.12 6.25
C LYS A 120 -4.05 -36.04 7.39
N HIS A 121 -3.12 -36.49 8.24
CA HIS A 121 -3.44 -37.43 9.30
C HIS A 121 -4.20 -36.79 10.47
N PHE A 122 -3.98 -35.50 10.75
CA PHE A 122 -4.84 -34.75 11.65
C PHE A 122 -6.29 -34.74 11.16
N LEU A 123 -6.53 -34.36 9.90
CA LEU A 123 -7.89 -34.30 9.34
C LEU A 123 -8.56 -35.68 9.27
N GLN A 124 -7.81 -36.74 8.94
CA GLN A 124 -8.32 -38.12 9.02
C GLN A 124 -8.71 -38.51 10.45
N SER A 125 -7.95 -38.06 11.46
CA SER A 125 -8.29 -38.30 12.87
C SER A 125 -9.56 -37.56 13.29
N VAL A 126 -9.78 -36.33 12.79
CA VAL A 126 -10.99 -35.55 13.02
C VAL A 126 -12.20 -36.23 12.38
N ASP A 127 -12.12 -36.60 11.10
CA ASP A 127 -13.21 -37.31 10.42
C ASP A 127 -13.57 -38.60 11.15
N SER A 128 -12.57 -39.43 11.48
CA SER A 128 -12.75 -40.67 12.24
C SER A 128 -13.43 -40.44 13.59
N ALA A 129 -13.09 -39.36 14.30
CA ALA A 129 -13.72 -39.02 15.58
C ALA A 129 -15.19 -38.60 15.40
N GLN A 130 -15.50 -37.80 14.38
CA GLN A 130 -16.87 -37.36 14.09
C GLN A 130 -17.77 -38.51 13.64
N GLN A 131 -17.26 -39.41 12.79
CA GLN A 131 -18.02 -40.61 12.37
C GLN A 131 -18.35 -41.52 13.55
N ARG A 132 -17.42 -41.68 14.51
CA ARG A 132 -17.68 -42.46 15.74
C ARG A 132 -18.72 -41.81 16.65
N ASP A 133 -18.91 -40.50 16.59
CA ASP A 133 -19.90 -39.75 17.37
C ASP A 133 -21.14 -39.39 16.54
N SER A 134 -21.58 -40.32 15.67
CA SER A 134 -22.79 -40.18 14.84
C SER A 134 -22.84 -38.91 13.98
N GLY A 135 -21.69 -38.45 13.50
CA GLY A 135 -21.56 -37.24 12.68
C GLY A 135 -21.52 -35.94 13.48
N ARG A 136 -21.48 -35.99 14.82
CA ARG A 136 -21.32 -34.78 15.63
C ARG A 136 -19.97 -34.14 15.36
N GLU A 137 -20.01 -32.88 14.94
CA GLU A 137 -18.79 -32.12 14.65
C GLU A 137 -17.94 -31.90 15.90
N LEU A 138 -16.64 -32.15 15.76
CA LEU A 138 -15.66 -31.90 16.80
C LEU A 138 -15.55 -30.38 17.04
N LYS A 139 -15.48 -29.98 18.32
CA LYS A 139 -15.32 -28.56 18.67
C LYS A 139 -13.90 -28.09 18.41
N ASN A 140 -13.77 -26.81 18.05
CA ASN A 140 -12.51 -26.08 17.88
C ASN A 140 -11.45 -26.82 17.03
N VAL A 141 -11.85 -27.33 15.86
CA VAL A 141 -10.90 -27.89 14.89
C VAL A 141 -10.07 -26.75 14.30
N SER A 142 -8.79 -26.67 14.64
CA SER A 142 -7.92 -25.58 14.21
C SER A 142 -6.53 -26.06 13.84
N ILE A 143 -6.02 -25.59 12.71
CA ILE A 143 -4.65 -25.84 12.25
C ILE A 143 -3.89 -24.51 12.24
N VAL A 144 -2.72 -24.49 12.85
CA VAL A 144 -1.77 -23.39 12.77
C VAL A 144 -0.49 -23.92 12.14
N VAL A 145 -0.11 -23.36 10.99
CA VAL A 145 1.12 -23.70 10.27
C VAL A 145 2.18 -22.64 10.58
N THR A 146 3.38 -23.05 10.92
CA THR A 146 4.50 -22.10 11.05
C THR A 146 5.08 -21.80 9.68
N GLY A 147 4.77 -20.61 9.16
CA GLY A 147 5.36 -20.00 7.97
C GLY A 147 6.72 -19.39 8.26
N SER A 148 7.08 -18.35 7.51
CA SER A 148 8.31 -17.57 7.68
C SER A 148 8.24 -16.29 6.85
N GLU A 149 8.85 -15.19 7.31
CA GLU A 149 9.05 -14.00 6.47
C GLU A 149 9.94 -14.26 5.26
N THR A 150 10.81 -15.28 5.32
CA THR A 150 11.54 -15.77 4.14
C THR A 150 10.62 -16.27 3.04
N GLY A 151 9.41 -16.74 3.38
CA GLY A 151 8.37 -17.11 2.43
C GLY A 151 7.58 -15.93 1.88
N VAL A 152 7.78 -14.72 2.43
CA VAL A 152 7.16 -13.45 2.00
C VAL A 152 8.12 -12.67 1.13
N PHE A 153 9.31 -12.37 1.65
CA PHE A 153 10.29 -11.50 1.01
C PHE A 153 11.39 -12.25 0.24
N GLY A 154 11.56 -13.55 0.52
CA GLY A 154 12.72 -14.30 0.09
C GLY A 154 13.94 -14.04 0.99
N GLN A 155 14.93 -14.95 0.92
CA GLN A 155 16.24 -14.78 1.57
C GLN A 155 17.31 -15.34 0.65
N ALA A 156 18.28 -14.50 0.26
CA ALA A 156 19.42 -14.95 -0.53
C ALA A 156 20.17 -16.03 0.26
N GLY A 157 20.47 -17.16 -0.38
CA GLY A 157 21.14 -18.29 0.28
C GLY A 157 20.23 -19.44 0.70
N HIS A 158 18.91 -19.23 0.79
CA HIS A 158 17.97 -20.17 1.42
C HIS A 158 16.72 -20.42 0.56
N VAL A 159 16.94 -20.64 -0.74
CA VAL A 159 15.85 -20.77 -1.71
C VAL A 159 14.96 -21.99 -1.44
N GLU A 160 15.54 -23.10 -0.99
CA GLU A 160 14.83 -24.32 -0.59
C GLU A 160 13.88 -24.08 0.59
N TYR A 161 14.31 -23.27 1.57
CA TYR A 161 13.49 -22.91 2.72
C TYR A 161 12.41 -21.89 2.34
N ALA A 162 12.80 -20.79 1.69
CA ALA A 162 11.90 -19.70 1.29
C ALA A 162 10.76 -20.19 0.40
N SER A 163 11.09 -20.94 -0.66
CA SER A 163 10.10 -21.49 -1.59
C SER A 163 9.15 -22.49 -0.91
N GLY A 164 9.67 -23.34 -0.02
CA GLY A 164 8.87 -24.25 0.79
C GLY A 164 7.89 -23.52 1.71
N LYS A 165 8.36 -22.52 2.47
CA LYS A 165 7.52 -21.72 3.38
C LYS A 165 6.47 -20.91 2.63
N ALA A 166 6.81 -20.31 1.49
CA ALA A 166 5.85 -19.63 0.62
C ALA A 166 4.73 -20.60 0.14
N GLY A 167 5.13 -21.79 -0.31
CA GLY A 167 4.20 -22.84 -0.73
C GLY A 167 3.26 -23.30 0.39
N LEU A 168 3.72 -23.35 1.64
CA LEU A 168 2.88 -23.67 2.79
C LEU A 168 1.90 -22.53 3.12
N GLN A 169 2.38 -21.30 3.31
CA GLN A 169 1.56 -20.21 3.87
C GLN A 169 0.63 -19.55 2.83
N TYR A 170 1.01 -19.54 1.55
CA TYR A 170 0.22 -18.94 0.48
C TYR A 170 -0.42 -19.95 -0.47
N GLY A 171 0.07 -21.19 -0.52
CA GLY A 171 -0.54 -22.28 -1.27
C GLY A 171 -1.39 -23.19 -0.40
N LEU A 172 -0.74 -24.02 0.43
CA LEU A 172 -1.38 -25.08 1.22
C LEU A 172 -2.48 -24.54 2.13
N VAL A 173 -2.21 -23.48 2.91
CA VAL A 173 -3.18 -22.86 3.82
C VAL A 173 -4.40 -22.32 3.06
N LYS A 174 -4.20 -21.68 1.90
CA LYS A 174 -5.30 -21.13 1.07
C LYS A 174 -6.19 -22.22 0.48
N THR A 175 -5.62 -23.37 0.12
CA THR A 175 -6.37 -24.52 -0.41
C THR A 175 -7.10 -25.26 0.70
N VAL A 176 -6.40 -25.68 1.74
CA VAL A 176 -6.98 -26.48 2.83
C VAL A 176 -8.12 -25.73 3.54
N LYS A 177 -8.07 -24.39 3.65
CA LYS A 177 -9.17 -23.61 4.27
C LYS A 177 -10.51 -23.77 3.54
N ASN A 178 -10.50 -24.03 2.23
CA ASN A 178 -11.72 -24.25 1.44
C ASN A 178 -12.22 -25.70 1.55
N GLU A 179 -11.30 -26.65 1.80
CA GLU A 179 -11.61 -28.08 1.88
C GLU A 179 -12.07 -28.48 3.29
N ILE A 180 -11.38 -27.98 4.32
CA ILE A 180 -11.56 -28.38 5.72
C ILE A 180 -13.00 -28.14 6.22
N VAL A 181 -13.68 -27.12 5.70
CA VAL A 181 -15.07 -26.79 6.07
C VAL A 181 -16.10 -27.81 5.57
N ARG A 182 -15.75 -28.62 4.57
CA ARG A 182 -16.58 -29.75 4.11
C ARG A 182 -16.53 -30.93 5.07
N LEU A 183 -15.46 -31.01 5.87
CA LEU A 183 -15.25 -32.03 6.89
C LEU A 183 -15.81 -31.57 8.26
N ASN A 184 -15.67 -30.29 8.59
CA ASN A 184 -16.22 -29.69 9.81
C ASN A 184 -16.54 -28.21 9.58
N SER A 185 -17.80 -27.82 9.77
CA SER A 185 -18.33 -26.49 9.40
C SER A 185 -17.68 -25.31 10.12
N ARG A 186 -16.93 -25.54 11.21
CA ARG A 186 -16.26 -24.53 12.02
C ARG A 186 -14.74 -24.64 12.00
N ALA A 187 -14.20 -25.54 11.19
CA ALA A 187 -12.77 -25.80 11.13
C ALA A 187 -12.02 -24.66 10.44
N ARG A 188 -10.80 -24.41 10.93
CA ARG A 188 -9.98 -23.27 10.51
C ARG A 188 -8.55 -23.71 10.26
N ILE A 189 -7.88 -23.05 9.34
CA ILE A 189 -6.44 -23.18 9.14
C ILE A 189 -5.83 -21.80 8.86
N ASN A 190 -4.76 -21.46 9.56
CA ASN A 190 -4.01 -20.22 9.37
C ASN A 190 -2.52 -20.50 9.46
N ALA A 191 -1.71 -19.53 9.03
CA ALA A 191 -0.27 -19.51 9.24
C ALA A 191 0.14 -18.38 10.19
N VAL A 192 1.21 -18.63 10.94
CA VAL A 192 2.00 -17.58 11.60
C VAL A 192 3.34 -17.53 10.89
N ALA A 193 3.75 -16.37 10.37
CA ALA A 193 5.03 -16.16 9.70
C ALA A 193 5.96 -15.35 10.61
N PRO A 194 6.92 -15.98 11.30
CA PRO A 194 7.86 -15.26 12.13
C PRO A 194 8.93 -14.56 11.27
N GLY A 195 9.42 -13.42 11.75
CA GLY A 195 10.70 -12.86 11.33
C GLY A 195 11.86 -13.60 12.03
N TRP A 196 12.96 -12.90 12.31
CA TRP A 196 14.00 -13.46 13.17
C TRP A 196 13.44 -13.77 14.56
N VAL A 197 13.70 -14.99 15.04
CA VAL A 197 13.26 -15.45 16.37
C VAL A 197 14.46 -15.96 17.16
N ASP A 198 14.62 -15.46 18.38
CA ASP A 198 15.66 -15.88 19.32
C ASP A 198 15.51 -17.38 19.67
N THR A 199 16.21 -18.24 18.93
CA THR A 199 16.13 -19.70 19.03
C THR A 199 17.49 -20.33 18.76
N PRO A 200 17.73 -21.57 19.21
CA PRO A 200 18.95 -22.31 18.86
C PRO A 200 19.17 -22.50 17.35
N LEU A 201 18.14 -22.33 16.51
CA LEU A 201 18.26 -22.42 15.05
C LEU A 201 19.18 -21.34 14.47
N ILE A 202 19.20 -20.16 15.11
CA ILE A 202 19.96 -18.98 14.64
C ILE A 202 21.17 -18.67 15.54
N GLU A 203 21.53 -19.59 16.43
CA GLU A 203 22.66 -19.42 17.36
C GLU A 203 23.96 -19.16 16.59
N GLY A 204 24.71 -18.12 16.96
CA GLY A 204 25.92 -17.71 16.26
C GLY A 204 25.69 -16.84 15.02
N ARG A 205 24.46 -16.75 14.48
CA ARG A 205 24.18 -16.03 13.23
C ARG A 205 24.03 -14.52 13.41
N LEU A 206 23.51 -14.09 14.56
CA LEU A 206 23.26 -12.67 14.88
C LEU A 206 24.07 -12.19 16.09
N ASP A 207 25.16 -12.87 16.43
CA ASP A 207 26.00 -12.54 17.59
C ASP A 207 26.81 -11.24 17.36
N ASP A 208 27.12 -10.91 16.10
CA ASP A 208 27.69 -9.61 15.74
C ASP A 208 26.60 -8.53 15.74
N PRO A 209 26.72 -7.47 16.57
CA PRO A 209 25.78 -6.36 16.57
C PRO A 209 25.53 -5.71 15.20
N LYS A 210 26.52 -5.74 14.30
CA LYS A 210 26.35 -5.22 12.93
C LYS A 210 25.48 -6.13 12.07
N GLU A 211 25.60 -7.44 12.23
CA GLU A 211 24.75 -8.40 11.53
C GLU A 211 23.34 -8.40 12.11
N MET A 212 23.21 -8.36 13.44
CA MET A 212 21.93 -8.14 14.13
C MET A 212 21.22 -6.90 13.60
N TRP A 213 21.95 -5.78 13.46
CA TRP A 213 21.38 -4.57 12.89
C TRP A 213 20.94 -4.78 11.44
N ARG A 214 21.86 -5.21 10.57
CA ARG A 214 21.65 -5.32 9.13
C ARG A 214 20.52 -6.28 8.77
N GLU A 215 20.50 -7.46 9.41
CA GLU A 215 19.58 -8.54 9.04
C GLU A 215 18.25 -8.47 9.78
N ALA A 216 18.21 -7.87 10.99
CA ALA A 216 17.11 -8.09 11.92
C ALA A 216 16.56 -6.85 12.63
N GLN A 217 17.19 -5.67 12.53
CA GLN A 217 16.69 -4.44 13.17
C GLN A 217 16.50 -3.28 12.21
N ALA A 218 17.36 -3.11 11.20
CA ALA A 218 17.35 -1.99 10.27
C ALA A 218 16.01 -1.87 9.52
N THR A 219 15.39 -3.01 9.24
CA THR A 219 14.15 -3.17 8.48
C THR A 219 12.94 -3.46 9.38
N VAL A 220 13.11 -3.50 10.70
CA VAL A 220 12.07 -3.89 11.67
C VAL A 220 11.66 -2.67 12.51
N PRO A 221 10.44 -2.14 12.36
CA PRO A 221 9.93 -1.02 13.14
C PRO A 221 10.04 -1.19 14.66
N LEU A 222 9.81 -2.41 15.19
CA LEU A 222 9.98 -2.69 16.62
C LEU A 222 11.44 -2.80 17.09
N ARG A 223 12.43 -2.73 16.18
CA ARG A 223 13.88 -2.71 16.47
C ARG A 223 14.42 -3.94 17.21
N LYS A 224 13.69 -5.05 17.17
CA LYS A 224 14.03 -6.26 17.90
C LYS A 224 13.56 -7.50 17.16
N ILE A 225 14.24 -8.60 17.42
CA ILE A 225 13.80 -9.92 17.01
C ILE A 225 12.68 -10.43 17.92
N ALA A 226 11.86 -11.34 17.39
CA ALA A 226 10.79 -11.96 18.16
C ALA A 226 11.36 -12.95 19.18
N LYS A 227 10.64 -13.15 20.28
CA LYS A 227 10.86 -14.28 21.18
C LYS A 227 10.02 -15.47 20.73
N PRO A 228 10.41 -16.71 21.04
CA PRO A 228 9.57 -17.89 20.78
C PRO A 228 8.16 -17.77 21.35
N THR A 229 8.03 -17.10 22.50
CA THR A 229 6.74 -16.83 23.15
C THR A 229 5.84 -15.86 22.37
N ASP A 230 6.38 -14.96 21.56
CA ASP A 230 5.58 -14.08 20.71
C ASP A 230 4.85 -14.90 19.62
N VAL A 231 5.57 -15.84 19.00
CA VAL A 231 5.02 -16.78 18.02
C VAL A 231 4.03 -17.75 18.67
N ALA A 232 4.36 -18.28 19.85
CA ALA A 232 3.50 -19.22 20.58
C ALA A 232 2.14 -18.60 20.94
N ARG A 233 2.11 -17.35 21.41
CA ARG A 233 0.87 -16.63 21.73
C ARG A 233 0.03 -16.37 20.50
N ALA A 234 0.64 -16.01 19.37
CA ALA A 234 -0.07 -15.86 18.10
C ALA A 234 -0.68 -17.19 17.64
N ALA A 235 0.05 -18.30 17.80
CA ALA A 235 -0.46 -19.63 17.51
C ALA A 235 -1.64 -20.02 18.43
N ALA A 236 -1.55 -19.75 19.73
CA ALA A 236 -2.63 -19.99 20.69
C ALA A 236 -3.88 -19.14 20.39
N PHE A 237 -3.69 -17.87 19.99
CA PHE A 237 -4.77 -17.00 19.53
C PHE A 237 -5.50 -17.60 18.31
N LEU A 238 -4.76 -18.00 17.27
CA LEU A 238 -5.34 -18.59 16.06
C LEU A 238 -6.00 -19.95 16.32
N ALA A 239 -5.46 -20.72 17.27
CA ALA A 239 -6.03 -21.99 17.71
C ALA A 239 -7.40 -21.82 18.39
N SER A 240 -7.71 -20.65 18.97
CA SER A 240 -8.95 -20.42 19.72
C SER A 240 -10.14 -20.11 18.82
N HIS A 241 -11.22 -20.89 18.92
CA HIS A 241 -12.49 -20.57 18.24
C HIS A 241 -13.11 -19.28 18.78
N ARG A 242 -12.97 -19.01 20.07
CA ARG A 242 -13.53 -17.81 20.69
C ARG A 242 -12.82 -16.55 20.19
N ALA A 243 -11.49 -16.57 20.08
CA ALA A 243 -10.71 -15.40 19.68
C ALA A 243 -10.58 -15.25 18.16
N ALA A 244 -10.47 -16.36 17.42
CA ALA A 244 -10.18 -16.38 15.99
C ALA A 244 -11.21 -17.16 15.16
N GLY A 245 -12.44 -17.32 15.67
CA GLY A 245 -13.49 -18.13 15.04
C GLY A 245 -13.92 -17.72 13.63
N HIS A 246 -13.54 -16.53 13.18
CA HIS A 246 -13.79 -16.01 11.83
C HIS A 246 -12.49 -15.74 11.03
N ILE A 247 -11.34 -16.24 11.50
CA ILE A 247 -10.05 -16.10 10.83
C ILE A 247 -9.67 -17.46 10.25
N SER A 248 -9.62 -17.55 8.92
CA SER A 248 -9.18 -18.76 8.19
C SER A 248 -8.56 -18.38 6.85
N GLY A 249 -7.49 -19.09 6.47
CA GLY A 249 -6.70 -18.84 5.28
C GLY A 249 -5.82 -17.58 5.38
N GLN A 250 -5.53 -17.10 6.58
CA GLN A 250 -4.66 -15.94 6.81
C GLN A 250 -3.24 -16.39 7.14
N CYS A 251 -2.26 -15.56 6.75
CA CYS A 251 -0.89 -15.63 7.21
C CYS A 251 -0.64 -14.38 8.05
N ILE A 252 -0.39 -14.55 9.35
CA ILE A 252 -0.13 -13.45 10.28
C ILE A 252 1.37 -13.35 10.51
N SER A 253 1.95 -12.21 10.15
CA SER A 253 3.36 -11.89 10.43
C SER A 253 3.59 -11.63 11.92
N VAL A 254 4.63 -12.25 12.47
CA VAL A 254 5.12 -12.07 13.85
C VAL A 254 6.61 -11.75 13.78
N ASP A 255 6.89 -10.55 13.27
CA ASP A 255 8.20 -10.13 12.80
C ASP A 255 8.58 -8.71 13.25
N GLY A 256 7.72 -8.07 14.05
CA GLY A 256 7.92 -6.69 14.50
C GLY A 256 7.66 -5.62 13.44
N GLY A 257 6.94 -5.97 12.36
CA GLY A 257 6.57 -5.08 11.26
C GLY A 257 7.60 -5.02 10.15
N MET A 258 8.35 -6.10 9.91
CA MET A 258 9.49 -6.11 8.99
C MET A 258 9.09 -5.57 7.59
N GLU A 259 9.87 -4.61 7.07
CA GLU A 259 9.65 -3.99 5.77
C GLU A 259 10.86 -4.17 4.84
N GLY A 260 10.66 -4.11 3.52
CA GLY A 260 11.77 -4.26 2.55
C GLY A 260 12.75 -3.06 2.48
N ARG A 261 12.60 -2.06 3.35
CA ARG A 261 13.41 -0.83 3.37
C ARG A 261 14.00 -0.59 4.75
N ILE A 262 15.14 0.11 4.80
CA ILE A 262 15.72 0.56 6.06
C ILE A 262 14.79 1.61 6.67
N VAL A 263 14.31 1.35 7.88
CA VAL A 263 13.47 2.24 8.68
C VAL A 263 14.23 2.83 9.88
N TRP A 264 15.40 2.29 10.21
CA TRP A 264 16.27 2.82 11.26
C TRP A 264 17.72 2.92 10.81
N SER A 265 18.33 4.11 10.98
CA SER A 265 19.77 4.26 10.83
C SER A 265 20.53 3.58 11.98
N GLU A 266 21.81 3.25 11.74
CA GLU A 266 22.69 2.66 12.76
C GLU A 266 22.79 3.56 14.01
N GLU A 267 22.84 4.88 13.82
CA GLU A 267 22.89 5.86 14.92
C GLU A 267 21.63 5.86 15.80
N GLU A 268 20.44 5.73 15.20
CA GLU A 268 19.17 5.74 15.93
C GLU A 268 19.01 4.50 16.81
N ILE A 269 19.45 3.34 16.32
CA ILE A 269 19.44 2.09 17.10
C ILE A 269 20.42 2.19 18.28
N HIS A 270 21.64 2.67 18.06
CA HIS A 270 22.64 2.83 19.12
C HIS A 270 22.24 3.85 20.19
N LYS A 271 21.61 4.97 19.82
CA LYS A 271 21.07 5.95 20.79
C LYS A 271 20.00 5.31 21.68
N THR A 272 19.14 4.47 21.13
CA THR A 272 18.04 3.82 21.87
C THR A 272 18.57 2.79 22.86
N ALA A 273 19.52 1.94 22.45
CA ALA A 273 20.15 0.93 23.32
C ALA A 273 20.86 1.56 24.54
N ASN A 274 21.52 2.71 24.35
CA ASN A 274 22.16 3.47 25.43
C ASN A 274 21.15 4.12 26.40
N THR A 275 19.92 4.33 25.96
CA THR A 275 18.85 4.92 26.77
C THR A 275 18.16 3.85 27.63
N GLU A 276 17.89 2.66 27.07
CA GLU A 276 17.34 1.52 27.83
C GLU A 276 18.30 1.02 28.92
N SER A 277 19.60 0.97 28.64
CA SER A 277 20.65 0.64 29.63
C SER A 277 20.66 1.61 30.82
N LYS A 278 20.43 2.91 30.60
CA LYS A 278 20.38 3.93 31.67
C LYS A 278 19.08 3.90 32.47
N THR A 279 18.00 3.35 31.92
CA THR A 279 16.68 3.36 32.56
C THR A 279 16.51 2.22 33.59
N GLN A 280 17.33 1.16 33.52
CA GLN A 280 17.36 0.10 34.54
C GLN A 280 18.14 0.47 35.82
N MET A 281 18.88 1.58 35.84
CA MET A 281 19.60 2.07 37.02
C MET A 281 19.09 3.46 37.46
N LYS A 282 17.85 3.54 37.94
CA LYS A 282 17.41 4.58 38.89
C LYS A 282 15.96 4.32 39.33
N SER A 283 15.81 3.61 40.44
CA SER A 283 14.62 3.73 41.29
C SER A 283 15.07 4.17 42.67
N THR A 284 14.77 5.42 43.03
CA THR A 284 14.46 5.86 44.41
C THR A 284 14.08 7.35 44.44
N GLU A 285 12.97 7.61 45.13
CA GLU A 285 12.57 8.80 45.91
C GLU A 285 12.22 10.12 45.20
N GLY A 286 10.90 10.32 45.06
CA GLY A 286 10.10 11.38 45.68
C GLY A 286 10.66 12.80 45.81
N SER A 287 10.02 13.74 45.11
CA SER A 287 9.84 15.12 45.56
C SER A 287 8.75 15.80 44.74
N SER A 288 7.66 16.19 45.40
CA SER A 288 6.65 17.09 44.86
C SER A 288 7.21 18.49 44.68
N SER A 289 7.13 19.05 43.48
CA SER A 289 7.11 20.49 43.30
C SER A 289 6.07 20.87 42.25
N ALA A 290 5.30 21.90 42.57
CA ALA A 290 4.20 22.41 41.77
C ALA A 290 4.71 22.91 40.41
N ILE A 291 3.99 22.53 39.36
CA ILE A 291 4.23 22.98 37.98
C ILE A 291 3.92 24.48 37.93
N PRO A 292 4.87 25.35 37.52
CA PRO A 292 4.52 26.71 37.13
C PRO A 292 3.71 26.62 35.84
N GLN A 293 2.53 27.26 35.81
CA GLN A 293 1.81 27.51 34.56
C GLN A 293 2.78 28.12 33.55
N SER A 294 3.11 27.34 32.50
CA SER A 294 3.86 27.89 31.38
C SER A 294 2.99 28.95 30.72
N LEU A 295 3.58 30.12 30.51
CA LEU A 295 3.06 31.11 29.59
C LEU A 295 2.91 30.42 28.23
N VAL A 296 1.66 30.27 27.79
CA VAL A 296 1.34 29.87 26.42
C VAL A 296 1.91 30.95 25.52
N LEU A 297 3.06 30.66 24.89
CA LEU A 297 3.50 31.43 23.74
C LEU A 297 2.41 31.28 22.68
N PRO A 298 2.02 32.37 21.98
CA PRO A 298 1.04 32.25 20.92
C PRO A 298 1.56 31.26 19.88
N THR A 299 0.85 30.14 19.72
CA THR A 299 1.09 29.22 18.61
C THR A 299 0.91 30.02 17.33
N LYS A 300 1.99 30.21 16.57
CA LYS A 300 1.94 30.80 15.23
C LYS A 300 0.95 29.94 14.44
N SER A 301 -0.20 30.50 14.04
CA SER A 301 -1.16 29.73 13.24
C SER A 301 -0.49 29.38 11.92
N LEU A 302 -0.29 28.10 11.67
CA LEU A 302 0.31 27.65 10.43
C LEU A 302 -0.62 27.96 9.26
N PRO A 303 -0.09 28.37 8.09
CA PRO A 303 -0.91 28.67 6.92
C PRO A 303 -1.65 27.40 6.46
N LYS A 304 -2.93 27.52 6.12
CA LYS A 304 -3.77 26.38 5.69
C LYS A 304 -3.21 25.72 4.44
N ILE A 305 -3.45 24.41 4.30
CA ILE A 305 -3.22 23.71 3.05
C ILE A 305 -4.44 23.89 2.16
N LYS A 306 -4.25 24.44 0.97
CA LYS A 306 -5.31 24.61 -0.02
C LYS A 306 -5.46 23.33 -0.83
N VAL A 307 -6.50 22.56 -0.56
CA VAL A 307 -6.82 21.34 -1.31
C VAL A 307 -7.58 21.73 -2.57
N LEU A 308 -7.01 21.41 -3.73
CA LEU A 308 -7.57 21.78 -5.04
C LEU A 308 -8.05 20.51 -5.72
N ILE A 309 -9.36 20.31 -5.78
CA ILE A 309 -9.95 19.18 -6.49
C ILE A 309 -10.23 19.62 -7.91
N SER A 310 -9.57 19.00 -8.88
CA SER A 310 -9.91 19.16 -10.29
C SER A 310 -10.48 17.90 -10.92
N VAL A 311 -11.30 18.12 -11.94
CA VAL A 311 -11.87 17.06 -12.75
C VAL A 311 -11.61 17.33 -14.22
N ASP A 312 -10.88 16.44 -14.87
CA ASP A 312 -10.58 16.53 -16.30
C ASP A 312 -11.64 15.70 -17.05
N PHE A 313 -12.51 16.39 -17.80
CA PHE A 313 -13.69 15.77 -18.43
C PHE A 313 -13.36 15.19 -19.82
N ASP A 314 -12.45 14.24 -19.86
CA ASP A 314 -11.89 13.68 -21.09
C ASP A 314 -12.94 12.96 -21.93
N ALA A 315 -13.64 12.00 -21.34
CA ALA A 315 -14.70 11.25 -22.02
C ALA A 315 -14.25 10.73 -23.40
N VAL A 316 -15.09 10.90 -24.42
CA VAL A 316 -14.77 10.45 -25.80
C VAL A 316 -13.55 11.19 -26.35
N SER A 317 -13.33 12.45 -25.96
CA SER A 317 -12.22 13.25 -26.49
C SER A 317 -10.86 12.65 -26.11
N GLY A 318 -10.71 12.08 -24.91
CA GLY A 318 -9.49 11.39 -24.50
C GLY A 318 -9.08 10.26 -25.47
N TRP A 319 -10.05 9.55 -26.04
CA TRP A 319 -9.82 8.49 -27.04
C TRP A 319 -9.58 9.02 -28.46
N LEU A 320 -9.94 10.27 -28.74
CA LEU A 320 -9.74 10.93 -30.04
C LEU A 320 -8.39 11.65 -30.12
N GLY A 321 -7.87 12.13 -29.00
CA GLY A 321 -6.61 12.85 -28.92
C GLY A 321 -5.46 11.98 -28.43
N THR A 322 -5.03 12.18 -27.19
CA THR A 322 -3.86 11.50 -26.61
C THR A 322 -4.00 9.98 -26.49
N GLY A 323 -5.22 9.45 -26.39
CA GLY A 323 -5.54 8.02 -26.38
C GLY A 323 -5.85 7.43 -27.76
N ALA A 324 -5.67 8.20 -28.84
CA ALA A 324 -5.96 7.74 -30.19
C ALA A 324 -5.06 6.57 -30.62
N HIS A 325 -5.68 5.50 -31.10
CA HIS A 325 -4.99 4.35 -31.67
C HIS A 325 -5.80 3.76 -32.84
N PRO A 326 -5.15 3.27 -33.91
CA PRO A 326 -5.85 2.66 -35.06
C PRO A 326 -6.77 1.49 -34.71
N ASP A 327 -6.44 0.75 -33.63
CA ASP A 327 -7.21 -0.40 -33.16
C ASP A 327 -8.23 -0.07 -32.06
N ASN A 328 -8.45 1.22 -31.76
CA ASN A 328 -9.54 1.62 -30.87
C ASN A 328 -10.88 1.19 -31.47
N ASN A 329 -11.71 0.55 -30.67
CA ASN A 329 -12.98 -0.03 -31.10
C ASN A 329 -14.15 0.56 -30.29
N LEU A 330 -15.37 0.13 -30.61
CA LEU A 330 -16.59 0.66 -29.99
C LEU A 330 -16.60 0.51 -28.47
N ALA A 331 -15.99 -0.55 -27.91
CA ALA A 331 -15.90 -0.73 -26.46
C ALA A 331 -15.07 0.38 -25.82
N ASP A 332 -13.95 0.78 -26.45
CA ASP A 332 -13.06 1.83 -25.95
C ASP A 332 -13.80 3.16 -25.90
N TYR A 333 -14.40 3.58 -27.02
CA TYR A 333 -15.21 4.80 -27.08
C TYR A 333 -16.40 4.78 -26.12
N SER A 334 -17.01 3.61 -25.88
CA SER A 334 -18.13 3.48 -24.93
C SER A 334 -17.76 3.86 -23.50
N THR A 335 -16.48 3.74 -23.11
CA THR A 335 -16.01 4.21 -21.80
C THR A 335 -16.06 5.73 -21.68
N GLY A 336 -15.81 6.47 -22.77
CA GLY A 336 -15.98 7.91 -22.83
C GLY A 336 -17.45 8.34 -22.67
N PHE A 337 -18.40 7.57 -23.24
CA PHE A 337 -19.82 7.80 -22.99
C PHE A 337 -20.22 7.51 -21.54
N PHE A 338 -19.60 6.52 -20.90
CA PHE A 338 -19.77 6.28 -19.47
C PHE A 338 -19.29 7.50 -18.66
N ALA A 339 -18.13 8.06 -18.99
CA ALA A 339 -17.59 9.23 -18.31
C ALA A 339 -18.58 10.40 -18.33
N GLY A 340 -19.15 10.72 -19.50
CA GLY A 340 -20.22 11.71 -19.65
C GLY A 340 -21.47 11.32 -18.87
N HIS A 341 -22.24 10.34 -19.37
CA HIS A 341 -23.60 10.07 -18.88
C HIS A 341 -23.67 9.49 -17.46
N VAL A 342 -22.58 8.96 -16.93
CA VAL A 342 -22.56 8.29 -15.63
C VAL A 342 -21.53 8.90 -14.68
N GLY A 343 -20.30 9.13 -15.15
CA GLY A 343 -19.21 9.68 -14.35
C GLY A 343 -19.52 11.09 -13.85
N VAL A 344 -19.88 12.01 -14.75
CA VAL A 344 -20.16 13.41 -14.40
C VAL A 344 -21.30 13.51 -13.38
N PRO A 345 -22.51 12.94 -13.59
CA PRO A 345 -23.59 13.01 -12.60
C PRO A 345 -23.21 12.42 -11.24
N ARG A 346 -22.39 11.36 -11.20
CA ARG A 346 -21.93 10.75 -9.95
C ARG A 346 -21.00 11.68 -9.16
N LEU A 347 -20.04 12.30 -9.84
CA LEU A 347 -19.10 13.24 -9.23
C LEU A 347 -19.83 14.50 -8.73
N LEU A 348 -20.71 15.10 -9.54
CA LEU A 348 -21.53 16.24 -9.12
C LEU A 348 -22.36 15.93 -7.87
N LYS A 349 -23.00 14.74 -7.83
CA LYS A 349 -23.75 14.28 -6.65
C LYS A 349 -22.84 14.08 -5.43
N LEU A 350 -21.62 13.59 -5.62
CA LEU A 350 -20.65 13.42 -4.54
C LEU A 350 -20.20 14.77 -3.99
N PHE A 351 -19.73 15.68 -4.85
CA PHE A 351 -19.26 17.00 -4.43
C PHE A 351 -20.34 17.81 -3.71
N LYS A 352 -21.59 17.75 -4.20
CA LYS A 352 -22.74 18.36 -3.52
C LYS A 352 -22.99 17.75 -2.13
N ARG A 353 -22.81 16.43 -1.98
CA ARG A 353 -22.97 15.75 -0.69
C ARG A 353 -21.86 16.11 0.30
N ILE A 354 -20.63 16.28 -0.18
CA ILE A 354 -19.50 16.72 0.65
C ILE A 354 -19.62 18.21 1.00
N GLY A 355 -20.23 19.00 0.13
CA GLY A 355 -20.44 20.45 0.26
C GLY A 355 -19.32 21.28 -0.37
N ILE A 356 -18.70 20.78 -1.44
CA ILE A 356 -17.55 21.44 -2.11
C ILE A 356 -17.79 21.73 -3.60
N GLN A 357 -19.02 21.61 -4.09
CA GLN A 357 -19.31 21.68 -5.53
C GLN A 357 -18.92 22.99 -6.21
N GLU A 358 -18.89 24.11 -5.47
CA GLU A 358 -18.45 25.44 -5.95
C GLU A 358 -16.92 25.64 -5.80
N LYS A 359 -16.23 24.67 -5.18
CA LYS A 359 -14.79 24.66 -4.89
C LYS A 359 -14.03 23.63 -5.71
N VAL A 360 -14.63 23.15 -6.80
CA VAL A 360 -14.04 22.21 -7.76
C VAL A 360 -13.77 22.96 -9.06
N THR A 361 -12.66 22.63 -9.71
CA THR A 361 -12.33 23.11 -11.06
C THR A 361 -12.49 21.99 -12.07
N TRP A 362 -13.27 22.20 -13.13
CA TRP A 362 -13.40 21.25 -14.22
C TRP A 362 -12.58 21.73 -15.41
N PHE A 363 -11.56 20.97 -15.81
CA PHE A 363 -10.86 21.21 -17.08
C PHE A 363 -11.58 20.41 -18.16
N VAL A 364 -12.17 21.12 -19.13
CA VAL A 364 -13.11 20.51 -20.07
C VAL A 364 -12.56 20.64 -21.50
N PRO A 365 -12.32 19.51 -22.19
CA PRO A 365 -12.15 19.53 -23.63
C PRO A 365 -13.45 20.01 -24.27
N MET A 366 -13.38 20.98 -25.18
CA MET A 366 -14.60 21.57 -25.73
C MET A 366 -15.42 20.58 -26.57
N HIS A 367 -14.79 19.53 -27.12
CA HIS A 367 -15.51 18.39 -27.69
C HIS A 367 -16.43 17.72 -26.66
N SER A 368 -15.97 17.51 -25.42
CA SER A 368 -16.78 16.92 -24.34
C SER A 368 -17.94 17.83 -23.95
N ALA A 369 -17.71 19.15 -23.90
CA ALA A 369 -18.77 20.13 -23.64
C ALA A 369 -19.89 20.08 -24.70
N GLU A 370 -19.54 19.95 -25.98
CA GLU A 370 -20.52 19.87 -27.07
C GLU A 370 -21.16 18.48 -27.20
N SER A 371 -20.43 17.41 -26.88
CA SER A 371 -20.91 16.03 -26.95
C SER A 371 -21.86 15.67 -25.82
N PHE A 372 -21.68 16.29 -24.65
CA PHE A 372 -22.44 16.03 -23.43
C PHE A 372 -23.02 17.34 -22.85
N PRO A 373 -23.88 18.05 -23.59
CA PRO A 373 -24.31 19.40 -23.24
C PRO A 373 -25.15 19.46 -21.95
N GLU A 374 -25.91 18.41 -21.63
CA GLU A 374 -26.70 18.35 -20.39
C GLU A 374 -25.81 18.12 -19.18
N GLU A 375 -24.80 17.24 -19.29
CA GLU A 375 -23.82 17.01 -18.24
C GLU A 375 -22.91 18.23 -18.04
N PHE A 376 -22.46 18.87 -19.12
CA PHE A 376 -21.70 20.12 -19.05
C PHE A 376 -22.52 21.24 -18.41
N LYS A 377 -23.81 21.36 -18.74
CA LYS A 377 -24.72 22.27 -18.03
C LYS A 377 -24.83 21.94 -16.55
N GLY A 378 -24.89 20.67 -16.18
CA GLY A 378 -24.87 20.24 -14.78
C GLY A 378 -23.61 20.68 -14.01
N ILE A 379 -22.45 20.71 -14.69
CA ILE A 379 -21.20 21.26 -14.13
C ILE A 379 -21.33 22.78 -13.94
N MET A 380 -21.81 23.51 -14.94
CA MET A 380 -22.01 24.96 -14.81
C MET A 380 -23.01 25.31 -13.70
N ASP A 381 -24.11 24.59 -13.62
CA ASP A 381 -25.16 24.78 -12.60
C ASP A 381 -24.65 24.46 -11.17
N SER A 382 -23.53 23.74 -11.03
CA SER A 382 -22.92 23.48 -9.72
C SER A 382 -22.10 24.66 -9.19
N GLY A 383 -21.87 25.69 -10.01
CA GLY A 383 -21.02 26.84 -9.68
C GLY A 383 -19.52 26.52 -9.67
N ALA A 384 -19.11 25.37 -10.23
CA ALA A 384 -17.71 25.01 -10.35
C ALA A 384 -16.96 25.93 -11.32
N GLU A 385 -15.64 26.05 -11.15
CA GLU A 385 -14.78 26.72 -12.11
C GLU A 385 -14.67 25.88 -13.39
N ILE A 386 -14.60 26.53 -14.56
CA ILE A 386 -14.35 25.90 -15.87
C ILE A 386 -12.99 26.36 -16.42
N GLY A 387 -12.07 25.42 -16.56
CA GLY A 387 -10.80 25.57 -17.28
C GLY A 387 -10.84 24.91 -18.66
N LEU A 388 -9.94 25.31 -19.56
CA LEU A 388 -9.80 24.67 -20.87
C LEU A 388 -8.88 23.46 -20.84
N HIS A 389 -9.19 22.46 -21.68
CA HIS A 389 -8.41 21.23 -21.82
C HIS A 389 -8.32 20.73 -23.29
N GLY A 390 -8.02 21.65 -24.21
CA GLY A 390 -8.03 21.37 -25.65
C GLY A 390 -9.45 21.24 -26.24
N TYR A 391 -9.54 20.79 -27.49
CA TYR A 391 -10.84 20.52 -28.13
C TYR A 391 -11.16 19.04 -28.02
N ALA A 392 -10.43 18.20 -28.75
CA ALA A 392 -10.55 16.74 -28.74
C ALA A 392 -9.40 16.08 -27.93
N HIS A 393 -8.96 16.74 -26.86
CA HIS A 393 -7.88 16.27 -25.96
C HIS A 393 -6.56 15.97 -26.72
N GLU A 394 -6.20 16.86 -27.65
CA GLU A 394 -4.99 16.74 -28.47
C GLU A 394 -3.75 17.15 -27.69
N GLY A 395 -2.74 16.29 -27.66
CA GLY A 395 -1.44 16.63 -27.09
C GLY A 395 -0.72 17.63 -27.98
N ALA A 396 -0.11 18.68 -27.40
CA ALA A 396 0.52 19.73 -28.21
C ALA A 396 1.53 19.19 -29.26
N PRO A 397 2.37 18.17 -28.99
CA PRO A 397 3.24 17.55 -30.00
C PRO A 397 2.53 16.98 -31.23
N GLN A 398 1.23 16.67 -31.16
CA GLN A 398 0.43 16.16 -32.28
C GLN A 398 0.01 17.28 -33.25
N LEU A 399 0.10 18.55 -32.83
CA LEU A 399 -0.37 19.71 -33.57
C LEU A 399 0.78 20.49 -34.22
N THR A 400 0.56 21.00 -35.43
CA THR A 400 1.37 22.12 -35.95
C THR A 400 1.10 23.39 -35.13
N LEU A 401 1.95 24.41 -35.28
CA LEU A 401 1.75 25.69 -34.61
C LEU A 401 0.44 26.37 -35.03
N GLU A 402 0.10 26.29 -36.32
CA GLU A 402 -1.13 26.84 -36.86
C GLU A 402 -2.36 26.12 -36.27
N GLN A 403 -2.32 24.79 -36.22
CA GLN A 403 -3.39 23.99 -35.61
C GLN A 403 -3.56 24.31 -34.12
N GLU A 404 -2.46 24.47 -33.39
CA GLU A 404 -2.50 24.83 -31.96
C GLU A 404 -3.16 26.21 -31.74
N VAL A 405 -2.85 27.19 -32.60
CA VAL A 405 -3.51 28.52 -32.58
C VAL A 405 -5.00 28.39 -32.86
N GLU A 406 -5.37 27.64 -33.91
CA GLU A 406 -6.77 27.44 -34.30
C GLU A 406 -7.57 26.77 -33.19
N VAL A 407 -7.06 25.65 -32.65
CA VAL A 407 -7.70 24.89 -31.56
C VAL A 407 -7.90 25.76 -30.33
N LEU A 408 -6.85 26.43 -29.85
CA LEU A 408 -6.94 27.23 -28.62
C LEU A 408 -7.88 28.43 -28.81
N THR A 409 -7.79 29.14 -29.93
CA THR A 409 -8.67 30.28 -30.22
C THR A 409 -10.13 29.83 -30.28
N HIS A 410 -10.40 28.73 -30.99
CA HIS A 410 -11.74 28.15 -31.07
C HIS A 410 -12.28 27.75 -29.70
N CYS A 411 -11.46 27.08 -28.86
CA CYS A 411 -11.87 26.67 -27.52
C CYS A 411 -12.18 27.86 -26.60
N ILE A 412 -11.41 28.95 -26.70
CA ILE A 412 -11.68 30.18 -25.93
C ILE A 412 -13.03 30.77 -26.34
N GLU A 413 -13.29 30.91 -27.65
CA GLU A 413 -14.54 31.46 -28.17
C GLU A 413 -15.74 30.60 -27.77
N LEU A 414 -15.63 29.28 -27.93
CA LEU A 414 -16.68 28.33 -27.61
C LEU A 414 -16.97 28.30 -26.10
N CYS A 415 -15.94 28.19 -25.26
CA CYS A 415 -16.11 28.24 -23.80
C CYS A 415 -16.73 29.57 -23.36
N THR A 416 -16.29 30.70 -23.93
CA THR A 416 -16.87 32.02 -23.63
C THR A 416 -18.33 32.10 -24.03
N LYS A 417 -18.69 31.54 -25.18
CA LYS A 417 -20.08 31.48 -25.66
C LYS A 417 -20.97 30.62 -24.76
N LEU A 418 -20.46 29.48 -24.28
CA LEU A 418 -21.24 28.54 -23.47
C LEU A 418 -21.38 29.00 -22.01
N THR A 419 -20.32 29.56 -21.42
CA THR A 419 -20.27 29.90 -19.98
C THR A 419 -20.56 31.38 -19.71
N GLY A 420 -20.50 32.23 -20.74
CA GLY A 420 -20.58 33.69 -20.60
C GLY A 420 -19.33 34.34 -19.99
N ARG A 421 -18.27 33.58 -19.73
CA ARG A 421 -17.00 34.06 -19.16
C ARG A 421 -15.83 33.53 -19.96
N LYS A 422 -14.80 34.37 -20.13
CA LYS A 422 -13.55 33.92 -20.73
C LYS A 422 -12.83 32.99 -19.75
N PRO A 423 -12.36 31.80 -20.18
CA PRO A 423 -11.61 30.91 -19.31
C PRO A 423 -10.29 31.55 -18.88
N THR A 424 -9.90 31.32 -17.63
CA THR A 424 -8.66 31.83 -17.03
C THR A 424 -7.64 30.75 -16.73
N GLY A 425 -8.10 29.50 -16.65
CA GLY A 425 -7.28 28.32 -16.40
C GLY A 425 -7.13 27.43 -17.62
N TYR A 426 -5.94 26.87 -17.79
CA TYR A 426 -5.65 25.87 -18.81
C TYR A 426 -4.97 24.66 -18.17
N ARG A 427 -5.21 23.48 -18.74
CA ARG A 427 -4.41 22.28 -18.54
C ARG A 427 -4.16 21.65 -19.89
N ALA A 428 -2.91 21.33 -20.21
CA ALA A 428 -2.59 20.66 -21.45
C ALA A 428 -3.07 19.20 -21.41
N PRO A 429 -3.72 18.69 -22.47
CA PRO A 429 -4.00 17.26 -22.61
C PRO A 429 -2.77 16.40 -22.37
N LEU A 430 -2.88 15.41 -21.47
CA LEU A 430 -1.78 14.55 -20.99
C LEU A 430 -0.54 15.35 -20.50
N TYR A 431 -0.76 16.56 -19.98
CA TYR A 431 0.27 17.49 -19.53
C TYR A 431 1.32 17.86 -20.60
N GLN A 432 0.98 17.68 -21.88
CA GLN A 432 1.89 17.93 -23.00
C GLN A 432 1.88 19.41 -23.40
N LEU A 433 2.54 20.25 -22.60
CA LEU A 433 2.67 21.68 -22.84
C LEU A 433 3.92 22.01 -23.69
N ARG A 434 3.84 22.98 -24.60
CA ARG A 434 4.98 23.54 -25.35
C ARG A 434 5.18 25.02 -25.04
N GLU A 435 6.37 25.54 -25.36
CA GLU A 435 6.69 26.97 -25.29
C GLU A 435 5.73 27.79 -26.18
N SER A 436 5.31 27.23 -27.32
CA SER A 436 4.28 27.83 -28.17
C SER A 436 2.93 27.93 -27.48
N THR A 437 2.52 26.88 -26.74
CA THR A 437 1.29 26.89 -25.95
C THR A 437 1.33 28.00 -24.91
N ILE A 438 2.43 28.10 -24.15
CA ILE A 438 2.63 29.12 -23.12
C ILE A 438 2.49 30.52 -23.71
N ALA A 439 3.21 30.80 -24.81
CA ALA A 439 3.15 32.11 -25.47
C ALA A 439 1.72 32.46 -25.95
N LEU A 440 0.95 31.47 -26.41
CA LEU A 440 -0.44 31.69 -26.80
C LEU A 440 -1.33 31.96 -25.58
N LEU A 441 -1.18 31.19 -24.50
CA LEU A 441 -1.92 31.42 -23.25
C LEU A 441 -1.64 32.83 -22.68
N GLU A 442 -0.38 33.27 -22.68
CA GLU A 442 0.01 34.64 -22.29
C GLU A 442 -0.63 35.69 -23.21
N LYS A 443 -0.58 35.48 -24.54
CA LYS A 443 -1.21 36.36 -25.54
C LYS A 443 -2.72 36.49 -25.32
N HIS A 444 -3.36 35.41 -24.88
CA HIS A 444 -4.78 35.39 -24.54
C HIS A 444 -5.06 35.72 -23.07
N SER A 445 -4.07 36.18 -22.31
CA SER A 445 -4.22 36.62 -20.92
C SER A 445 -4.80 35.57 -19.97
N PHE A 446 -4.42 34.30 -20.15
CA PHE A 446 -4.69 33.27 -19.16
C PHE A 446 -4.01 33.62 -17.84
N LEU A 447 -4.65 33.24 -16.74
CA LEU A 447 -4.13 33.50 -15.39
C LEU A 447 -3.13 32.40 -14.99
N TYR A 448 -3.48 31.15 -15.26
CA TYR A 448 -2.72 30.01 -14.77
C TYR A 448 -2.77 28.80 -15.71
N ASP A 449 -1.74 27.96 -15.58
CA ASP A 449 -1.65 26.61 -16.12
C ASP A 449 -1.52 25.59 -14.97
N SER A 450 -1.87 24.34 -15.24
CA SER A 450 -1.67 23.22 -14.31
C SER A 450 -1.22 21.95 -15.03
N SER A 451 -0.05 22.03 -15.68
CA SER A 451 0.50 20.96 -16.49
C SER A 451 1.95 20.59 -16.12
N LEU A 452 2.68 21.44 -15.41
CA LEU A 452 4.11 21.24 -15.13
C LEU A 452 4.35 20.81 -13.68
N SER A 453 5.47 20.12 -13.45
CA SER A 453 5.82 19.53 -12.15
C SER A 453 7.16 20.03 -11.59
N HIS A 454 7.55 21.30 -11.82
CA HIS A 454 8.79 21.86 -11.25
C HIS A 454 8.72 21.98 -9.72
N HIS A 455 7.51 21.99 -9.17
CA HIS A 455 7.22 21.87 -7.75
C HIS A 455 6.06 20.88 -7.57
N ASP A 456 5.77 20.43 -6.36
CA ASP A 456 4.68 19.49 -6.07
C ASP A 456 3.55 20.05 -5.17
N SER A 457 3.87 21.07 -4.37
CA SER A 457 3.01 21.60 -3.30
C SER A 457 2.96 23.13 -3.20
N ARG A 458 3.58 23.87 -4.12
CA ARG A 458 3.59 25.34 -4.14
C ARG A 458 3.38 25.86 -5.57
N PRO A 459 2.53 26.89 -5.77
CA PRO A 459 2.46 27.58 -7.05
C PRO A 459 3.77 28.34 -7.34
N TYR A 460 4.05 28.55 -8.63
CA TYR A 460 5.22 29.30 -9.09
C TYR A 460 4.92 30.01 -10.41
N TYR A 461 5.77 30.91 -10.86
CA TYR A 461 5.65 31.47 -12.21
C TYR A 461 6.10 30.47 -13.26
N LEU A 462 5.29 30.27 -14.29
CA LEU A 462 5.59 29.32 -15.36
C LEU A 462 6.97 29.64 -15.99
N PRO A 463 7.93 28.69 -15.98
CA PRO A 463 9.28 28.94 -16.46
C PRO A 463 9.32 29.28 -17.96
N ASN A 464 9.89 30.44 -18.29
CA ASN A 464 10.19 30.81 -19.66
C ASN A 464 11.59 30.33 -20.04
N ILE A 465 11.69 29.09 -20.53
CA ILE A 465 12.94 28.49 -21.03
C ILE A 465 12.82 28.21 -22.53
N PRO A 466 13.92 28.36 -23.30
CA PRO A 466 13.94 27.89 -24.68
C PRO A 466 13.83 26.35 -24.74
N PRO A 467 13.38 25.77 -25.87
CA PRO A 467 13.24 24.33 -26.02
C PRO A 467 14.48 23.55 -25.62
N ILE A 468 14.29 22.55 -24.77
CA ILE A 468 15.36 21.67 -24.32
C ILE A 468 15.80 20.81 -25.50
N LYS A 469 17.08 20.90 -25.86
CA LYS A 469 17.67 20.12 -26.95
C LYS A 469 18.20 18.80 -26.42
N ALA A 470 17.66 17.70 -26.94
CA ALA A 470 18.19 16.38 -26.67
C ALA A 470 19.58 16.20 -27.32
N PRO A 471 20.45 15.32 -26.76
CA PRO A 471 21.69 14.94 -27.42
C PRO A 471 21.45 14.38 -28.83
N ASP A 472 22.26 14.82 -29.79
CA ASP A 472 22.32 14.23 -31.12
C ASP A 472 23.49 13.23 -31.18
N TYR A 473 23.16 11.97 -31.46
CA TYR A 473 24.09 10.84 -31.47
C TYR A 473 24.53 10.42 -32.87
N VAL A 474 24.28 11.23 -33.89
CA VAL A 474 24.83 10.97 -35.23
C VAL A 474 26.37 10.98 -35.14
N PRO A 475 27.09 10.01 -35.74
CA PRO A 475 28.56 9.89 -35.61
C PRO A 475 29.36 11.13 -36.03
N SER A 476 28.77 12.02 -36.82
CA SER A 476 29.38 13.29 -37.25
C SER A 476 29.24 14.43 -36.24
N THR A 477 28.40 14.26 -35.21
CA THR A 477 28.09 15.29 -34.23
C THR A 477 29.05 15.21 -33.04
N SER A 478 29.55 16.35 -32.58
CA SER A 478 30.47 16.39 -31.44
C SER A 478 29.67 16.26 -30.15
N ALA A 479 30.16 15.46 -29.19
CA ALA A 479 29.55 15.41 -27.86
C ALA A 479 29.55 16.80 -27.17
N LEU A 480 30.50 17.68 -27.53
CA LEU A 480 30.55 19.06 -27.02
C LEU A 480 29.29 19.87 -27.38
N ASP A 481 28.56 19.47 -28.43
CA ASP A 481 27.37 20.19 -28.89
C ASP A 481 26.19 20.02 -27.93
N TRP A 482 26.17 19.01 -27.06
CA TRP A 482 25.12 18.78 -26.06
C TRP A 482 25.63 18.71 -24.61
N MET A 483 26.94 18.65 -24.37
CA MET A 483 27.54 18.69 -23.02
C MET A 483 27.53 20.11 -22.41
N HIS A 484 26.36 20.71 -22.27
CA HIS A 484 26.13 21.98 -21.61
C HIS A 484 24.90 21.92 -20.69
N PRO A 485 24.85 22.71 -19.60
CA PRO A 485 23.71 22.70 -18.68
C PRO A 485 22.45 23.26 -19.35
N VAL A 486 21.28 22.90 -18.81
CA VAL A 486 20.00 23.50 -19.21
C VAL A 486 20.02 25.02 -19.00
N PRO A 487 19.44 25.81 -19.93
CA PRO A 487 19.35 27.26 -19.78
C PRO A 487 18.56 27.66 -18.53
N LYS A 488 18.96 28.76 -17.90
CA LYS A 488 18.17 29.37 -16.83
C LYS A 488 16.89 30.00 -17.41
N PRO A 489 15.74 29.91 -16.73
CA PRO A 489 14.53 30.59 -17.16
C PRO A 489 14.74 32.11 -17.18
N ALA A 490 14.12 32.77 -18.15
CA ALA A 490 14.01 34.22 -18.14
C ALA A 490 13.15 34.68 -16.94
N PRO A 491 13.40 35.88 -16.39
CA PRO A 491 12.55 36.43 -15.34
C PRO A 491 11.07 36.46 -15.76
N PRO A 492 10.13 36.22 -14.83
CA PRO A 492 8.72 36.33 -15.14
C PRO A 492 8.36 37.76 -15.53
N THR A 493 7.26 37.91 -16.26
CA THR A 493 6.66 39.19 -16.67
C THR A 493 5.25 39.31 -16.09
N PRO A 494 4.60 40.49 -16.14
CA PRO A 494 3.21 40.63 -15.71
C PRO A 494 2.23 39.68 -16.43
N SER A 495 2.52 39.33 -17.70
CA SER A 495 1.74 38.36 -18.48
C SER A 495 2.02 36.90 -18.13
N THR A 496 3.11 36.61 -17.40
CA THR A 496 3.49 35.24 -17.07
C THR A 496 2.44 34.56 -16.20
N LEU A 497 2.06 33.36 -16.61
CA LEU A 497 1.07 32.53 -15.93
C LEU A 497 1.59 32.07 -14.57
N VAL A 498 0.65 31.87 -13.64
CA VAL A 498 0.92 31.03 -12.46
C VAL A 498 0.84 29.57 -12.89
N GLU A 499 1.81 28.78 -12.49
CA GLU A 499 1.75 27.33 -12.55
C GLU A 499 1.24 26.80 -11.21
N ILE A 500 0.14 26.06 -11.22
CA ILE A 500 -0.30 25.23 -10.09
C ILE A 500 0.09 23.80 -10.43
N PRO A 501 1.07 23.20 -9.74
CA PRO A 501 1.75 22.02 -10.25
C PRO A 501 0.83 20.84 -10.50
N GLY A 502 0.88 20.31 -11.73
CA GLY A 502 0.32 19.00 -12.08
C GLY A 502 1.27 17.89 -11.62
N ASN A 503 0.74 16.70 -11.30
CA ASN A 503 1.57 15.58 -10.86
C ASN A 503 0.93 14.22 -11.14
N TRP A 504 1.69 13.31 -11.76
CA TRP A 504 1.31 11.92 -12.05
C TRP A 504 1.01 11.07 -10.80
N TYR A 505 1.49 11.47 -9.63
CA TYR A 505 1.28 10.74 -8.37
C TYR A 505 0.06 11.22 -7.57
N VAL A 506 -0.66 12.25 -8.05
CA VAL A 506 -1.87 12.79 -7.43
C VAL A 506 -2.99 12.92 -8.47
N GLU A 507 -3.18 11.85 -9.22
CA GLU A 507 -4.22 11.70 -10.23
C GLU A 507 -4.70 10.24 -10.30
N ASP A 508 -5.94 10.01 -10.74
CA ASP A 508 -6.61 8.71 -10.69
C ASP A 508 -6.45 7.86 -11.97
N MET A 509 -6.37 8.47 -13.14
CA MET A 509 -6.46 7.81 -14.44
C MET A 509 -5.24 6.94 -14.73
N THR A 510 -4.00 7.44 -14.61
CA THR A 510 -2.81 6.63 -14.93
C THR A 510 -2.75 5.28 -14.19
N PRO A 511 -3.01 5.21 -12.86
CA PRO A 511 -3.01 3.93 -12.15
C PRO A 511 -4.29 3.10 -12.31
N LEU A 512 -5.46 3.74 -12.45
CA LEU A 512 -6.76 3.06 -12.31
C LEU A 512 -7.57 2.94 -13.61
N GLN A 513 -7.14 3.56 -14.71
CA GLN A 513 -7.76 3.41 -16.03
C GLN A 513 -6.96 2.46 -16.92
N TYR A 514 -7.64 1.45 -17.45
CA TYR A 514 -7.07 0.56 -18.47
C TYR A 514 -7.30 1.12 -19.87
N TYR A 515 -6.23 1.19 -20.66
CA TYR A 515 -6.18 1.57 -22.06
C TYR A 515 -5.58 0.39 -22.85
N PRO A 516 -6.38 -0.35 -23.64
CA PRO A 516 -5.94 -1.61 -24.23
C PRO A 516 -4.81 -1.44 -25.25
N ASN A 517 -4.73 -0.26 -25.87
CA ASN A 517 -3.79 0.03 -26.94
C ASN A 517 -2.61 0.92 -26.49
N THR A 518 -2.40 1.05 -25.18
CA THR A 518 -1.29 1.83 -24.62
C THR A 518 -0.30 0.89 -23.91
N PRO A 519 0.95 0.73 -24.39
CA PRO A 519 1.89 -0.25 -23.85
C PRO A 519 2.19 -0.13 -22.36
N ASN A 520 2.12 1.08 -21.79
CA ASN A 520 2.36 1.36 -20.38
C ASN A 520 1.06 1.49 -19.57
N SER A 521 -0.08 1.01 -20.09
CA SER A 521 -1.34 1.10 -19.38
C SER A 521 -1.34 0.23 -18.11
N GLN A 522 -1.94 0.76 -17.04
CA GLN A 522 -2.25 0.02 -15.83
C GLN A 522 -3.75 -0.34 -15.78
N GLY A 523 -4.50 0.18 -14.81
CA GLY A 523 -5.95 -0.03 -14.71
C GLY A 523 -6.40 -1.08 -13.70
N TYR A 524 -5.46 -1.74 -13.02
CA TYR A 524 -5.76 -2.77 -12.02
C TYR A 524 -5.06 -2.54 -10.68
N VAL A 525 -4.51 -1.34 -10.45
CA VAL A 525 -3.94 -0.99 -9.15
C VAL A 525 -5.06 -0.93 -8.10
N ASP A 526 -4.81 -1.44 -6.90
CA ASP A 526 -5.78 -1.37 -5.82
C ASP A 526 -6.04 0.09 -5.43
N VAL A 527 -7.31 0.49 -5.42
CA VAL A 527 -7.77 1.80 -4.96
C VAL A 527 -7.29 2.11 -3.53
N ARG A 528 -7.05 1.10 -2.69
CA ARG A 528 -6.50 1.31 -1.34
C ARG A 528 -5.05 1.76 -1.35
N THR A 529 -4.27 1.26 -2.30
CA THR A 529 -2.87 1.69 -2.49
C THR A 529 -2.82 3.15 -2.92
N ILE A 530 -3.62 3.53 -3.91
CA ILE A 530 -3.68 4.92 -4.39
C ILE A 530 -4.18 5.87 -3.30
N GLU A 531 -5.23 5.48 -2.58
CA GLU A 531 -5.73 6.24 -1.42
C GLU A 531 -4.63 6.50 -0.39
N GLN A 532 -3.84 5.47 -0.05
CA GLN A 532 -2.78 5.60 0.94
C GLN A 532 -1.63 6.47 0.43
N MET A 533 -1.21 6.31 -0.82
CA MET A 533 -0.16 7.16 -1.42
C MET A 533 -0.53 8.65 -1.38
N TRP A 534 -1.79 8.99 -1.66
CA TRP A 534 -2.25 10.38 -1.58
C TRP A 534 -2.26 10.91 -0.14
N LYS A 535 -2.65 10.08 0.84
CA LYS A 535 -2.58 10.45 2.27
C LYS A 535 -1.16 10.65 2.73
N ASP A 536 -0.25 9.73 2.41
CA ASP A 536 1.16 9.80 2.79
C ASP A 536 1.81 11.08 2.24
N LYS A 537 1.52 11.40 0.96
CA LYS A 537 2.00 12.65 0.36
C LYS A 537 1.41 13.88 1.07
N PHE A 538 0.12 13.89 1.36
CA PHE A 538 -0.51 15.00 2.07
C PHE A 538 0.08 15.18 3.46
N GLU A 539 0.27 14.09 4.22
CA GLU A 539 0.83 14.14 5.58
C GLU A 539 2.27 14.64 5.58
N TRP A 540 3.07 14.26 4.58
CA TRP A 540 4.42 14.80 4.42
C TRP A 540 4.38 16.31 4.13
N ILE A 541 3.59 16.75 3.13
CA ILE A 541 3.42 18.18 2.81
C ILE A 541 2.93 18.97 4.03
N ARG A 542 2.04 18.37 4.83
CA ARG A 542 1.51 18.96 6.07
C ARG A 542 2.61 19.15 7.12
N GLY A 543 3.59 18.26 7.20
CA GLY A 543 4.75 18.37 8.09
C GLY A 543 5.66 19.55 7.74
N GLU A 544 5.74 19.92 6.46
CA GLU A 544 6.64 20.97 5.94
C GLU A 544 6.02 22.39 5.99
N ARG A 545 4.89 22.58 6.68
CA ARG A 545 4.20 23.89 6.75
C ARG A 545 4.99 24.97 7.51
N ASP A 546 5.88 24.55 8.40
CA ASP A 546 6.67 25.47 9.23
C ASP A 546 7.74 26.22 8.41
N GLU A 547 8.10 25.68 7.24
CA GLU A 547 9.12 26.24 6.33
C GLU A 547 8.56 27.25 5.31
N LEU A 548 7.27 27.59 5.38
CA LEU A 548 6.65 28.53 4.45
C LEU A 548 7.06 29.97 4.76
N GLY A 549 7.63 30.63 3.75
CA GLY A 549 8.01 32.03 3.78
C GLY A 549 6.81 32.98 3.60
N GLU A 550 7.08 34.27 3.72
CA GLU A 550 6.11 35.32 3.38
C GLU A 550 5.88 35.30 1.86
N GLY A 551 4.62 35.13 1.43
CA GLY A 551 4.25 35.01 0.01
C GLY A 551 4.02 33.58 -0.49
N ASP A 552 4.45 32.57 0.27
CA ASP A 552 4.20 31.17 -0.08
C ASP A 552 2.72 30.79 0.08
N THR A 553 2.28 29.81 -0.71
CA THR A 553 0.96 29.18 -0.58
C THR A 553 1.12 27.68 -0.74
N MET A 554 0.68 26.92 0.26
CA MET A 554 0.73 25.47 0.22
C MET A 554 -0.53 24.92 -0.46
N VAL A 555 -0.34 24.12 -1.49
CA VAL A 555 -1.43 23.51 -2.27
C VAL A 555 -1.33 21.99 -2.26
N PHE A 556 -2.46 21.32 -2.36
CA PHE A 556 -2.56 19.90 -2.65
C PHE A 556 -3.52 19.70 -3.84
N PRO A 557 -3.00 19.75 -5.08
CA PRO A 557 -3.80 19.51 -6.28
C PRO A 557 -4.07 18.01 -6.44
N LEU A 558 -5.35 17.62 -6.51
CA LEU A 558 -5.80 16.27 -6.79
C LEU A 558 -6.64 16.26 -8.08
N VAL A 559 -6.15 15.54 -9.08
CA VAL A 559 -6.81 15.41 -10.38
C VAL A 559 -7.65 14.14 -10.42
N LEU A 560 -8.88 14.27 -10.88
CA LEU A 560 -9.82 13.18 -11.04
C LEU A 560 -10.35 13.17 -12.48
N HIS A 561 -10.84 12.04 -12.96
CA HIS A 561 -11.49 11.96 -14.27
C HIS A 561 -12.86 11.27 -14.10
N PRO A 562 -13.95 11.74 -14.75
CA PRO A 562 -15.23 11.05 -14.71
C PRO A 562 -15.15 9.63 -15.28
N ASP A 563 -14.24 9.42 -16.22
CA ASP A 563 -13.85 8.13 -16.80
C ASP A 563 -13.50 7.11 -15.70
N THR A 564 -12.70 7.55 -14.74
CA THR A 564 -12.08 6.70 -13.71
C THR A 564 -12.76 6.85 -12.35
N SER A 565 -12.74 8.05 -11.78
CA SER A 565 -13.41 8.38 -10.51
C SER A 565 -14.93 8.23 -10.55
N GLY A 566 -15.54 8.18 -11.74
CA GLY A 566 -16.95 7.83 -11.90
C GLY A 566 -17.26 6.35 -11.68
N MET A 567 -16.27 5.45 -11.76
CA MET A 567 -16.46 4.01 -11.59
C MET A 567 -16.93 3.65 -10.18
N ALA A 568 -17.76 2.61 -10.06
CA ALA A 568 -18.44 2.29 -8.80
C ALA A 568 -17.47 1.93 -7.65
N HIS A 569 -16.34 1.30 -7.98
CA HIS A 569 -15.33 0.91 -6.99
C HIS A 569 -14.33 2.05 -6.68
N VAL A 570 -14.10 2.97 -7.63
CA VAL A 570 -13.20 4.12 -7.47
C VAL A 570 -13.89 5.29 -6.76
N ILE A 571 -15.17 5.58 -7.05
CA ILE A 571 -15.87 6.71 -6.43
C ILE A 571 -15.93 6.61 -4.89
N GLY A 572 -15.94 5.38 -4.37
CA GLY A 572 -15.85 5.14 -2.93
C GLY A 572 -14.50 5.57 -2.33
N MET A 573 -13.41 5.49 -3.09
CA MET A 573 -12.09 6.02 -2.73
C MET A 573 -12.11 7.54 -2.68
N VAL A 574 -12.65 8.17 -3.73
CA VAL A 574 -12.80 9.63 -3.79
C VAL A 574 -13.61 10.15 -2.61
N GLU A 575 -14.75 9.52 -2.30
CA GLU A 575 -15.56 9.92 -1.14
C GLU A 575 -14.78 9.81 0.19
N ARG A 576 -13.96 8.77 0.37
CA ARG A 576 -13.12 8.62 1.57
C ARG A 576 -12.03 9.69 1.64
N MET A 577 -11.37 9.99 0.53
CA MET A 577 -10.34 11.03 0.47
C MET A 577 -10.91 12.41 0.79
N LEU A 578 -12.03 12.78 0.17
CA LEU A 578 -12.67 14.08 0.43
C LEU A 578 -13.15 14.21 1.89
N LYS A 579 -13.72 13.13 2.45
CA LYS A 579 -14.09 13.10 3.87
C LYS A 579 -12.87 13.18 4.79
N TRP A 580 -11.76 12.55 4.40
CA TRP A 580 -10.51 12.59 5.15
C TRP A 580 -9.90 14.00 5.16
N PHE A 581 -9.83 14.68 4.01
CA PHE A 581 -9.41 16.10 3.94
C PHE A 581 -10.27 16.98 4.84
N LYS A 582 -11.60 16.84 4.76
CA LYS A 582 -12.54 17.59 5.61
C LYS A 582 -12.39 17.26 7.10
N GLY A 583 -11.90 16.07 7.43
CA GLY A 583 -11.65 15.63 8.80
C GLY A 583 -10.53 16.39 9.52
N TRP A 584 -9.63 17.05 8.78
CA TRP A 584 -8.57 17.90 9.34
C TRP A 584 -9.08 19.26 9.85
N GLY A 585 -10.32 19.64 9.50
CA GLY A 585 -10.93 20.88 9.96
C GLY A 585 -10.51 22.12 9.17
N GLU A 586 -11.31 23.18 9.29
CA GLU A 586 -11.15 24.42 8.51
C GLU A 586 -9.92 25.24 8.91
N ASP A 587 -9.32 24.97 10.07
CA ASP A 587 -8.10 25.62 10.53
C ASP A 587 -6.84 25.03 9.88
N GLU A 588 -6.92 23.81 9.33
CA GLU A 588 -5.80 23.15 8.65
C GLU A 588 -5.98 23.08 7.13
N VAL A 589 -7.19 22.78 6.67
CA VAL A 589 -7.51 22.55 5.26
C VAL A 589 -8.54 23.53 4.76
N GLU A 590 -8.30 24.06 3.56
CA GLU A 590 -9.25 24.90 2.83
C GLU A 590 -9.45 24.33 1.43
N PHE A 591 -10.71 24.11 1.02
CA PHE A 591 -11.01 23.75 -0.37
C PHE A 591 -11.13 25.03 -1.21
N CYS A 592 -10.34 25.11 -2.28
CA CYS A 592 -10.31 26.26 -3.18
C CYS A 592 -10.40 25.79 -4.63
N THR A 593 -10.91 26.65 -5.50
CA THR A 593 -10.70 26.46 -6.95
C THR A 593 -9.26 26.82 -7.33
N PHE A 594 -8.82 26.36 -8.49
CA PHE A 594 -7.49 26.71 -9.02
C PHE A 594 -7.38 28.22 -9.30
N GLU A 595 -8.42 28.85 -9.86
CA GLU A 595 -8.44 30.31 -10.07
C GLU A 595 -8.30 31.09 -8.76
N GLU A 596 -9.00 30.69 -7.69
CA GLU A 596 -8.91 31.37 -6.38
C GLU A 596 -7.46 31.39 -5.87
N VAL A 597 -6.78 30.25 -5.96
CA VAL A 597 -5.37 30.13 -5.53
C VAL A 597 -4.43 30.89 -6.44
N ALA A 598 -4.60 30.80 -7.76
CA ALA A 598 -3.76 31.51 -8.70
C ALA A 598 -3.85 33.04 -8.51
N ARG A 599 -5.07 33.57 -8.28
CA ARG A 599 -5.27 35.00 -8.01
C ARG A 599 -4.63 35.42 -6.69
N GLU A 600 -4.84 34.65 -5.63
CA GLU A 600 -4.26 34.91 -4.31
C GLU A 600 -2.73 34.90 -4.39
N TRP A 601 -2.14 33.87 -4.99
CA TRP A 601 -0.70 33.71 -5.08
C TRP A 601 -0.06 34.80 -5.95
N LYS A 602 -0.63 35.09 -7.13
CA LYS A 602 -0.12 36.16 -8.02
C LYS A 602 -0.23 37.53 -7.37
N GLY A 603 -1.24 37.77 -6.55
CA GLY A 603 -1.40 39.00 -5.77
C GLY A 603 -0.34 39.17 -4.68
N LYS A 604 0.11 38.08 -4.06
CA LYS A 604 1.21 38.08 -3.07
C LYS A 604 2.60 38.19 -3.71
N ASN A 605 2.73 37.78 -4.97
CA ASN A 605 4.01 37.68 -5.67
C ASN A 605 4.02 38.55 -6.93
N PRO A 606 3.78 39.87 -6.87
CA PRO A 606 3.69 40.70 -8.07
C PRO A 606 5.02 40.78 -8.83
N VAL A 607 4.93 40.88 -10.16
CA VAL A 607 6.08 41.15 -11.04
C VAL A 607 6.07 42.62 -11.44
N GLU A 608 7.16 43.33 -11.16
CA GLU A 608 7.35 44.71 -11.62
C GLU A 608 7.50 44.74 -13.15
N GLY A 609 6.78 45.65 -13.81
CA GLY A 609 6.66 45.73 -15.27
C GLY A 609 7.71 46.61 -15.95
#